data_AF-A0A7J2KVS1-F1
#
_entry.id   AF-A0A7J2KVS1-F1
#
_cell.length_a   1.000
_cell.length_b   1.000
_cell.length_c   1.000
_cell.angle_alpha   90.00
_cell.angle_beta   90.00
_cell.angle_gamma   90.00
#
_symmetry.space_group_name_H-M   'P 1'
#
loop_
_entity.id
_entity.type
_entity.pdbx_description
1 polymer ?
#
loop_
_entity_poly.entity_id
_entity_poly.type
_entity_poly.pdbx_seq_one_letter_code
_entity_poly.pdbx_strand_id
1 'polypeptide(L)'
;MSRILRKISELKKKRKAIVIAHYFQSDEVQDYSDFVGGKLECALFAGESKAEVIVVAGVGFMAELVKLLAPDKVVLHPREDALCPMVAMVEAEQIRDNNLVIGYIKSKPEQMALCRAVADLDGLEKLLEDKCVFLPDRYVGDYFSKKLGKSFMLGEGYCPPHTRILAGEVKKLKEEHSKADILAHPQCRGDVLELADFISNTTGMVDFVRHSAGSEFIVCTEIGLKHGLEKEFPEKSFYFPSEFALCRNHKSIDLGDIYLSMKDMEKKVEIPEDIAEKARQALHAGGII
;
A
#
# COMPACT_ATOMS: atom_id res chain seq x y z
N MET A 1 -9.60 22.52 18.12
CA MET A 1 -10.10 21.63 17.06
C MET A 1 -10.73 22.47 15.96
N SER A 2 -10.25 22.39 14.72
CA SER A 2 -10.74 23.19 13.59
C SER A 2 -12.21 22.85 13.26
N ARG A 3 -12.92 23.77 12.57
CA ARG A 3 -14.34 23.62 12.24
C ARG A 3 -14.62 22.37 11.40
N ILE A 4 -13.71 22.00 10.50
CA ILE A 4 -13.86 20.84 9.61
C ILE A 4 -13.80 19.52 10.37
N LEU A 5 -12.88 19.42 11.33
CA LEU A 5 -12.70 18.22 12.15
C LEU A 5 -13.91 17.89 13.01
N ARG A 6 -14.53 18.93 13.59
CA ARG A 6 -15.78 18.77 14.34
C ARG A 6 -16.88 18.20 13.43
N LYS A 7 -17.02 18.73 12.21
CA LYS A 7 -18.00 18.24 11.24
C LYS A 7 -17.72 16.80 10.80
N ILE A 8 -16.46 16.44 10.57
CA ILE A 8 -16.08 15.06 10.26
C ILE A 8 -16.46 14.12 11.41
N SER A 9 -16.16 14.49 12.65
CA SER A 9 -16.54 13.69 13.83
C SER A 9 -18.06 13.53 13.98
N GLU A 10 -18.83 14.59 13.74
CA GLU A 10 -20.30 14.54 13.71
C GLU A 10 -20.81 13.59 12.62
N LEU A 11 -20.21 13.63 11.42
CA LEU A 11 -20.57 12.74 10.30
C LEU A 11 -20.20 11.29 10.57
N LYS A 12 -19.01 11.00 11.13
CA LYS A 12 -18.60 9.66 11.55
C LYS A 12 -19.66 9.03 12.45
N LYS A 13 -20.13 9.76 13.47
CA LYS A 13 -21.20 9.29 14.36
C LYS A 13 -22.53 9.11 13.63
N LYS A 14 -22.96 10.10 12.86
CA LYS A 14 -24.25 10.09 12.15
C LYS A 14 -24.36 8.95 11.14
N ARG A 15 -23.25 8.62 10.47
CA ARG A 15 -23.18 7.62 9.39
C ARG A 15 -22.65 6.27 9.87
N LYS A 16 -22.31 6.14 11.17
CA LYS A 16 -21.56 4.99 11.71
C LYS A 16 -20.33 4.67 10.82
N ALA A 17 -19.62 5.73 10.45
CA ALA A 17 -18.52 5.68 9.52
C ALA A 17 -17.18 5.69 10.26
N ILE A 18 -16.19 5.04 9.66
CA ILE A 18 -14.78 5.20 10.01
C ILE A 18 -13.99 5.70 8.80
N VAL A 19 -12.88 6.37 9.07
CA VAL A 19 -11.87 6.78 8.10
C VAL A 19 -10.64 5.93 8.33
N ILE A 20 -10.17 5.25 7.30
CA ILE A 20 -8.89 4.54 7.31
C ILE A 20 -7.91 5.27 6.40
N ALA A 21 -6.65 5.37 6.78
CA ALA A 21 -5.62 6.01 5.98
C ALA A 21 -4.41 5.10 5.76
N HIS A 22 -3.83 5.16 4.56
CA HIS A 22 -2.51 4.60 4.35
C HIS A 22 -1.44 5.45 5.06
N TYR A 23 -0.34 4.83 5.50
CA TYR A 23 0.85 5.54 6.01
C TYR A 23 1.39 6.66 5.11
N PHE A 24 1.04 6.69 3.82
CA PHE A 24 1.57 7.69 2.87
C PHE A 24 0.67 8.93 2.78
N GLN A 25 -0.44 8.98 3.52
CA GLN A 25 -1.30 10.16 3.61
C GLN A 25 -0.59 11.36 4.23
N SER A 26 -1.16 12.56 4.11
CA SER A 26 -0.67 13.73 4.83
C SER A 26 -0.83 13.53 6.35
N ASP A 27 0.05 14.16 7.12
CA ASP A 27 0.10 14.03 8.59
C ASP A 27 -1.26 14.35 9.22
N GLU A 28 -1.92 15.40 8.73
CA GLU A 28 -3.27 15.78 9.17
C GLU A 28 -4.30 14.66 8.89
N VAL A 29 -4.29 14.06 7.70
CA VAL A 29 -5.21 12.95 7.37
C VAL A 29 -4.91 11.72 8.22
N GLN A 30 -3.63 11.41 8.47
CA GLN A 30 -3.23 10.32 9.36
C GLN A 30 -3.76 10.56 10.78
N ASP A 31 -3.58 11.76 11.33
CA ASP A 31 -3.99 12.10 12.69
C ASP A 31 -5.50 12.06 12.93
N TYR A 32 -6.31 12.24 11.89
CA TYR A 32 -7.78 12.23 11.98
C TYR A 32 -8.45 10.95 11.47
N SER A 33 -7.66 9.96 11.09
CA SER A 33 -8.14 8.64 10.72
C SER A 33 -8.34 7.77 11.97
N ASP A 34 -9.35 6.89 11.91
CA ASP A 34 -9.63 5.92 12.98
C ASP A 34 -8.64 4.75 12.94
N PHE A 35 -8.00 4.51 11.80
CA PHE A 35 -6.92 3.56 11.62
C PHE A 35 -5.92 4.06 10.58
N VAL A 36 -4.62 3.89 10.86
CA VAL A 36 -3.54 4.18 9.93
C VAL A 36 -2.68 2.94 9.80
N GLY A 37 -2.45 2.48 8.57
CA GLY A 37 -1.70 1.24 8.34
C GLY A 37 -1.20 1.06 6.92
N GLY A 38 -0.63 -0.11 6.67
CA GLY A 38 -0.34 -0.60 5.32
C GLY A 38 -1.63 -0.93 4.56
N LYS A 39 -1.51 -1.08 3.24
CA LYS A 39 -2.67 -1.36 2.36
C LYS A 39 -3.52 -2.57 2.80
N LEU A 40 -2.90 -3.68 3.15
CA LEU A 40 -3.61 -4.91 3.55
C LEU A 40 -4.19 -4.77 4.96
N GLU A 41 -3.43 -4.21 5.91
CA GLU A 41 -3.92 -3.94 7.27
C GLU A 41 -5.17 -3.05 7.26
N CYS A 42 -5.17 -1.99 6.44
CA CYS A 42 -6.34 -1.13 6.27
C CYS A 42 -7.57 -1.92 5.79
N ALA A 43 -7.38 -2.82 4.81
CA ALA A 43 -8.47 -3.61 4.25
C ALA A 43 -9.01 -4.66 5.23
N LEU A 44 -8.12 -5.34 5.96
CA LEU A 44 -8.50 -6.28 7.02
C LEU A 44 -9.25 -5.57 8.16
N PHE A 45 -8.70 -4.46 8.66
CA PHE A 45 -9.35 -3.64 9.69
C PHE A 45 -10.74 -3.17 9.26
N ALA A 46 -10.89 -2.75 8.00
CA ALA A 46 -12.17 -2.34 7.45
C ALA A 46 -13.18 -3.50 7.37
N GLY A 47 -12.74 -4.71 7.01
CA GLY A 47 -13.55 -5.92 6.99
C GLY A 47 -14.08 -6.30 8.37
N GLU A 48 -13.23 -6.26 9.40
CA GLU A 48 -13.57 -6.63 10.78
C GLU A 48 -14.36 -5.54 11.53
N SER A 49 -14.31 -4.29 11.05
CA SER A 49 -14.99 -3.16 11.68
C SER A 49 -16.51 -3.34 11.70
N LYS A 50 -17.16 -2.83 12.76
CA LYS A 50 -18.63 -2.75 12.85
C LYS A 50 -19.23 -1.54 12.12
N ALA A 51 -18.40 -0.71 11.51
CA ALA A 51 -18.86 0.45 10.76
C ALA A 51 -19.70 0.03 9.54
N GLU A 52 -20.70 0.85 9.20
CA GLU A 52 -21.53 0.67 8.00
C GLU A 52 -20.89 1.34 6.79
N VAL A 53 -20.09 2.38 7.03
CA VAL A 53 -19.44 3.19 6.00
C VAL A 53 -17.93 3.24 6.27
N ILE A 54 -17.14 2.97 5.24
CA ILE A 54 -15.67 3.04 5.28
C ILE A 54 -15.21 4.12 4.32
N VAL A 55 -14.52 5.14 4.81
CA VAL A 55 -13.88 6.15 3.98
C VAL A 55 -12.40 5.80 3.86
N VAL A 56 -11.94 5.59 2.63
CA VAL A 56 -10.58 5.13 2.36
C VAL A 56 -9.73 6.31 1.90
N ALA A 57 -8.90 6.84 2.80
CA ALA A 57 -7.85 7.79 2.47
C ALA A 57 -6.61 7.04 1.96
N GLY A 58 -6.72 6.56 0.72
CA GLY A 58 -5.69 5.83 -0.01
C GLY A 58 -6.01 5.88 -1.50
N VAL A 59 -5.16 5.28 -2.33
CA VAL A 59 -5.39 5.26 -3.78
C VAL A 59 -6.48 4.26 -4.19
N GLY A 60 -7.04 4.42 -5.38
CA GLY A 60 -8.23 3.67 -5.87
C GLY A 60 -8.22 2.16 -5.60
N PHE A 61 -7.15 1.45 -5.96
CA PHE A 61 -7.08 0.00 -5.74
C PHE A 61 -7.21 -0.41 -4.27
N MET A 62 -6.81 0.46 -3.33
CA MET A 62 -6.99 0.18 -1.90
C MET A 62 -8.46 0.24 -1.50
N ALA A 63 -9.21 1.19 -2.06
CA ALA A 63 -10.63 1.31 -1.80
C ALA A 63 -11.40 0.16 -2.46
N GLU A 64 -10.96 -0.28 -3.64
CA GLU A 64 -11.45 -1.50 -4.31
C GLU A 64 -11.15 -2.76 -3.48
N LEU A 65 -9.94 -2.90 -2.95
CA LEU A 65 -9.56 -4.00 -2.06
C LEU A 65 -10.45 -4.04 -0.80
N VAL A 66 -10.68 -2.88 -0.17
CA VAL A 66 -11.61 -2.78 0.97
C VAL A 66 -13.01 -3.23 0.57
N LYS A 67 -13.50 -2.86 -0.62
CA LYS A 67 -14.81 -3.30 -1.12
C LYS A 67 -14.87 -4.81 -1.37
N LEU A 68 -13.79 -5.42 -1.85
CA LEU A 68 -13.70 -6.88 -1.99
C LEU A 68 -13.76 -7.60 -0.64
N LEU A 69 -13.07 -7.08 0.38
CA LEU A 69 -13.02 -7.68 1.73
C LEU A 69 -14.24 -7.36 2.60
N ALA A 70 -14.96 -6.27 2.29
CA ALA A 70 -16.14 -5.81 3.01
C ALA A 70 -17.31 -5.54 2.05
N PRO A 71 -17.84 -6.56 1.35
CA PRO A 71 -18.80 -6.38 0.25
C PRO A 71 -20.10 -5.71 0.69
N ASP A 72 -20.55 -5.97 1.92
CA ASP A 72 -21.80 -5.42 2.46
C ASP A 72 -21.68 -3.97 2.96
N LYS A 73 -20.47 -3.43 3.05
CA LYS A 73 -20.23 -2.07 3.53
C LYS A 73 -20.28 -1.05 2.39
N VAL A 74 -20.65 0.17 2.73
CA VAL A 74 -20.49 1.32 1.84
C VAL A 74 -19.03 1.78 1.91
N VAL A 75 -18.29 1.61 0.82
CA VAL A 75 -16.90 2.06 0.72
C VAL A 75 -16.84 3.33 -0.10
N LEU A 76 -16.22 4.37 0.45
CA LEU A 76 -16.09 5.67 -0.17
C LEU A 76 -14.62 5.98 -0.46
N HIS A 77 -14.32 6.38 -1.70
CA HIS A 77 -13.01 6.84 -2.12
C HIS A 77 -13.06 8.36 -2.36
N PRO A 78 -12.54 9.21 -1.45
CA PRO A 78 -12.78 10.65 -1.49
C PRO A 78 -12.32 11.37 -2.77
N ARG A 79 -11.38 10.81 -3.53
CA ARG A 79 -10.82 11.39 -4.75
C ARG A 79 -10.64 10.30 -5.81
N GLU A 80 -11.57 10.20 -6.76
CA GLU A 80 -11.53 9.16 -7.81
C GLU A 80 -10.26 9.21 -8.68
N ASP A 81 -9.62 10.38 -8.79
CA ASP A 81 -8.37 10.58 -9.52
C ASP A 81 -7.10 10.28 -8.69
N ALA A 82 -7.24 9.95 -7.41
CA ALA A 82 -6.14 9.44 -6.58
C ALA A 82 -5.84 7.97 -6.95
N LEU A 83 -5.24 7.77 -8.11
CA LEU A 83 -4.96 6.43 -8.66
C LEU A 83 -3.48 6.08 -8.55
N CYS A 84 -3.15 4.79 -8.41
CA CYS A 84 -1.76 4.36 -8.46
C CYS A 84 -1.31 4.25 -9.93
N PRO A 85 -0.30 5.02 -10.38
CA PRO A 85 0.11 4.99 -11.78
C PRO A 85 0.69 3.62 -12.17
N MET A 86 1.35 2.92 -11.26
CA MET A 86 1.88 1.58 -11.47
C MET A 86 0.80 0.58 -11.88
N VAL A 87 -0.37 0.66 -11.26
CA VAL A 87 -1.50 -0.24 -11.54
C VAL A 87 -2.03 -0.01 -12.95
N ALA A 88 -1.97 1.22 -13.44
CA ALA A 88 -2.35 1.59 -14.81
C ALA A 88 -1.25 1.30 -15.86
N MET A 89 -0.06 0.82 -15.46
CA MET A 89 1.00 0.46 -16.43
C MET A 89 0.79 -0.93 -17.02
N VAL A 90 -0.15 -1.72 -16.48
CA VAL A 90 -0.48 -3.06 -16.94
C VAL A 90 -1.97 -3.08 -17.24
N GLU A 91 -2.35 -3.29 -18.49
CA GLU A 91 -3.76 -3.39 -18.86
C GLU A 91 -4.24 -4.85 -18.74
N ALA A 92 -5.51 -5.04 -18.37
CA ALA A 92 -6.08 -6.37 -18.14
C ALA A 92 -5.98 -7.27 -19.39
N GLU A 93 -6.09 -6.69 -20.58
CA GLU A 93 -5.99 -7.36 -21.87
C GLU A 93 -4.60 -7.93 -22.17
N GLN A 94 -3.58 -7.50 -21.43
CA GLN A 94 -2.22 -8.01 -21.54
C GLN A 94 -2.04 -9.34 -20.77
N ILE A 95 -3.01 -9.71 -19.91
CA ILE A 95 -2.98 -10.91 -19.06
C ILE A 95 -3.61 -12.08 -19.83
N ARG A 96 -2.80 -12.79 -20.64
CA ARG A 96 -3.30 -13.81 -21.60
C ARG A 96 -3.40 -15.23 -21.06
N ASP A 97 -2.72 -15.57 -19.97
CA ASP A 97 -2.69 -16.93 -19.42
C ASP A 97 -2.87 -16.94 -17.90
N ASN A 98 -4.14 -16.84 -17.46
CA ASN A 98 -4.53 -16.71 -16.06
C ASN A 98 -3.88 -17.78 -15.15
N ASN A 99 -3.73 -19.02 -15.63
CA ASN A 99 -3.19 -20.14 -14.84
C ASN A 99 -1.73 -19.95 -14.41
N LEU A 100 -0.96 -19.11 -15.12
CA LEU A 100 0.44 -18.81 -14.79
C LEU A 100 0.61 -17.46 -14.11
N VAL A 101 -0.45 -16.67 -14.00
CA VAL A 101 -0.37 -15.28 -13.53
C VAL A 101 -0.51 -15.24 -12.02
N ILE A 102 0.54 -14.74 -11.36
CA ILE A 102 0.54 -14.37 -9.95
C ILE A 102 0.50 -12.85 -9.84
N GLY A 103 -0.58 -12.34 -9.26
CA GLY A 103 -0.77 -10.92 -9.04
C GLY A 103 -0.22 -10.47 -7.70
N TYR A 104 0.40 -9.31 -7.69
CA TYR A 104 0.58 -8.53 -6.47
C TYR A 104 -0.71 -7.79 -6.15
N ILE A 105 -1.09 -7.74 -4.86
CA ILE A 105 -2.32 -7.09 -4.37
C ILE A 105 -2.46 -5.60 -4.78
N LYS A 106 -1.39 -4.94 -5.21
CA LYS A 106 -1.45 -3.64 -5.88
C LYS A 106 -1.92 -3.80 -7.34
N SER A 107 -3.17 -4.22 -7.52
CA SER A 107 -3.83 -4.43 -8.82
C SER A 107 -5.32 -4.05 -8.71
N LYS A 108 -5.98 -3.74 -9.83
CA LYS A 108 -7.44 -3.54 -9.86
C LYS A 108 -8.19 -4.88 -9.79
N PRO A 109 -9.47 -4.91 -9.36
CA PRO A 109 -10.29 -6.12 -9.38
C PRO A 109 -10.32 -6.82 -10.74
N GLU A 110 -10.36 -6.08 -11.86
CA GLU A 110 -10.37 -6.66 -13.21
C GLU A 110 -9.07 -7.38 -13.54
N GLN A 111 -7.94 -6.89 -13.04
CA GLN A 111 -6.64 -7.56 -13.17
C GLN A 111 -6.57 -8.76 -12.22
N MET A 112 -7.02 -8.61 -10.98
CA MET A 112 -7.04 -9.69 -9.99
C MET A 112 -7.88 -10.88 -10.46
N ALA A 113 -9.01 -10.63 -11.12
CA ALA A 113 -9.89 -11.64 -11.69
C ALA A 113 -9.24 -12.48 -12.82
N LEU A 114 -8.12 -12.00 -13.37
CA LEU A 114 -7.33 -12.67 -14.41
C LEU A 114 -6.07 -13.35 -13.86
N CYS A 115 -5.88 -13.36 -12.53
CA CYS A 115 -4.76 -14.02 -11.87
C CYS A 115 -5.19 -15.35 -11.25
N ARG A 116 -4.31 -16.36 -11.31
CA ARG A 116 -4.51 -17.63 -10.58
C ARG A 116 -4.56 -17.38 -9.09
N ALA A 117 -3.69 -16.51 -8.60
CA ALA A 117 -3.63 -16.10 -7.21
C ALA A 117 -3.14 -14.65 -7.12
N VAL A 118 -3.62 -13.93 -6.10
CA VAL A 118 -3.19 -12.57 -5.77
C VAL A 118 -2.75 -12.54 -4.31
N ALA A 119 -1.52 -12.13 -4.05
CA ALA A 119 -0.98 -12.07 -2.69
C ALA A 119 -0.33 -10.70 -2.39
N ASP A 120 -0.20 -10.39 -1.11
CA ASP A 120 0.75 -9.38 -0.64
C ASP A 120 2.16 -10.00 -0.52
N LEU A 121 3.18 -9.18 -0.29
CA LEU A 121 4.60 -9.58 -0.30
C LEU A 121 4.88 -10.84 0.53
N ASP A 122 4.26 -10.96 1.71
CA ASP A 122 4.49 -12.07 2.64
C ASP A 122 3.96 -13.43 2.12
N GLY A 123 3.00 -13.40 1.19
CA GLY A 123 2.44 -14.59 0.55
C GLY A 123 3.12 -14.97 -0.77
N LEU A 124 3.82 -14.04 -1.42
CA LEU A 124 4.35 -14.24 -2.78
C LEU A 124 5.36 -15.38 -2.87
N GLU A 125 6.22 -15.56 -1.88
CA GLU A 125 7.30 -16.56 -1.91
C GLU A 125 6.78 -17.99 -2.13
N LYS A 126 5.60 -18.30 -1.58
CA LYS A 126 4.95 -19.62 -1.68
C LYS A 126 4.28 -19.86 -3.02
N LEU A 127 3.94 -18.81 -3.75
CA LEU A 127 3.14 -18.86 -4.99
C LEU A 127 4.01 -18.74 -6.24
N LEU A 128 5.13 -18.04 -6.14
CA LEU A 128 6.01 -17.77 -7.26
C LEU A 128 6.78 -19.04 -7.65
N GLU A 129 6.60 -19.46 -8.89
CA GLU A 129 7.21 -20.65 -9.48
C GLU A 129 7.94 -20.32 -10.79
N ASP A 130 8.79 -21.23 -11.26
CA ASP A 130 9.56 -20.99 -12.48
C ASP A 130 8.62 -20.80 -13.67
N LYS A 131 8.89 -19.81 -14.52
CA LYS A 131 8.12 -19.42 -15.71
C LYS A 131 6.70 -18.87 -15.44
N CYS A 132 6.36 -18.51 -14.20
CA CYS A 132 5.13 -17.77 -13.94
C CYS A 132 5.19 -16.34 -14.51
N VAL A 133 4.03 -15.72 -14.68
CA VAL A 133 3.90 -14.29 -14.98
C VAL A 133 3.65 -13.54 -13.66
N PHE A 134 4.47 -12.54 -13.34
CA PHE A 134 4.30 -11.71 -12.14
C PHE A 134 3.97 -10.26 -12.52
N LEU A 135 2.89 -9.74 -11.95
CA LEU A 135 2.35 -8.40 -12.24
C LEU A 135 2.01 -7.64 -10.95
N PRO A 136 1.94 -6.29 -10.98
CA PRO A 136 2.40 -5.44 -12.07
C PRO A 136 3.85 -4.94 -11.87
N ASP A 137 4.44 -5.10 -10.67
CA ASP A 137 5.68 -4.43 -10.31
C ASP A 137 6.93 -5.26 -10.65
N ARG A 138 7.71 -4.78 -11.62
CA ARG A 138 8.93 -5.45 -12.09
C ARG A 138 10.05 -5.50 -11.04
N TYR A 139 10.14 -4.54 -10.12
CA TYR A 139 11.20 -4.52 -9.10
C TYR A 139 10.91 -5.54 -7.99
N VAL A 140 9.64 -5.66 -7.59
CA VAL A 140 9.22 -6.74 -6.67
C VAL A 140 9.45 -8.09 -7.33
N GLY A 141 9.12 -8.22 -8.62
CA GLY A 141 9.36 -9.44 -9.38
C GLY A 141 10.84 -9.81 -9.47
N ASP A 142 11.71 -8.85 -9.80
CA ASP A 142 13.17 -9.04 -9.85
C ASP A 142 13.73 -9.41 -8.47
N TYR A 143 13.26 -8.76 -7.40
CA TYR A 143 13.63 -9.09 -6.02
C TYR A 143 13.32 -10.56 -5.69
N PHE A 144 12.09 -11.02 -5.93
CA PHE A 144 11.73 -12.42 -5.66
C PHE A 144 12.41 -13.39 -6.61
N SER A 145 12.64 -13.01 -7.87
CA SER A 145 13.35 -13.84 -8.85
C SER A 145 14.77 -14.15 -8.36
N LYS A 146 15.50 -13.12 -7.90
CA LYS A 146 16.83 -13.26 -7.30
C LYS A 146 16.79 -14.03 -5.98
N LYS A 147 15.85 -13.70 -5.08
CA LYS A 147 15.70 -14.36 -3.78
C LYS A 147 15.46 -15.87 -3.92
N LEU A 148 14.64 -16.26 -4.89
CA LEU A 148 14.21 -17.65 -5.09
C LEU A 148 15.06 -18.44 -6.09
N GLY A 149 15.91 -17.76 -6.86
CA GLY A 149 16.65 -18.38 -7.97
C GLY A 149 15.74 -18.91 -9.09
N LYS A 150 14.61 -18.24 -9.33
CA LYS A 150 13.59 -18.64 -10.33
C LYS A 150 13.45 -17.57 -11.42
N SER A 151 13.10 -17.97 -12.64
CA SER A 151 12.89 -17.04 -13.76
C SER A 151 11.40 -16.75 -13.94
N PHE A 152 11.03 -15.46 -13.97
CA PHE A 152 9.64 -15.03 -14.15
C PHE A 152 9.50 -14.18 -15.41
N MET A 153 8.32 -14.18 -16.01
CA MET A 153 7.90 -13.12 -16.93
C MET A 153 7.35 -11.97 -16.10
N LEU A 154 7.94 -10.78 -16.21
CA LEU A 154 7.58 -9.63 -15.39
C LEU A 154 6.71 -8.64 -16.18
N GLY A 155 5.71 -8.07 -15.51
CA GLY A 155 5.04 -6.86 -15.99
C GLY A 155 5.99 -5.67 -16.02
N GLU A 156 5.65 -4.66 -16.81
CA GLU A 156 6.49 -3.45 -16.97
C GLU A 156 6.26 -2.38 -15.89
N GLY A 157 5.30 -2.60 -14.99
CA GLY A 157 4.93 -1.64 -13.96
C GLY A 157 6.06 -1.39 -12.96
N TYR A 158 6.11 -0.18 -12.43
CA TYR A 158 7.00 0.18 -11.33
C TYR A 158 6.40 1.32 -10.50
N CYS A 159 6.86 1.46 -9.25
CA CYS A 159 6.44 2.54 -8.37
C CYS A 159 7.38 3.75 -8.46
N PRO A 160 6.97 4.91 -9.03
CA PRO A 160 7.86 6.05 -9.21
C PRO A 160 8.49 6.57 -7.91
N PRO A 161 7.77 6.72 -6.78
CA PRO A 161 8.36 7.13 -5.50
C PRO A 161 9.55 6.25 -5.07
N HIS A 162 9.43 4.93 -5.15
CA HIS A 162 10.51 4.01 -4.76
C HIS A 162 11.70 4.05 -5.71
N THR A 163 11.47 4.25 -7.02
CA THR A 163 12.56 4.36 -7.99
C THR A 163 13.36 5.67 -7.91
N ARG A 164 12.85 6.67 -7.18
CA ARG A 164 13.55 7.94 -6.92
C ARG A 164 14.52 7.86 -5.74
N ILE A 165 14.48 6.77 -4.97
CA ILE A 165 15.45 6.51 -3.92
C ILE A 165 16.72 5.99 -4.60
N LEU A 166 17.83 6.72 -4.42
CA LEU A 166 19.10 6.42 -5.08
C LEU A 166 20.09 5.85 -4.08
N ALA A 167 20.82 4.80 -4.47
CA ALA A 167 21.83 4.15 -3.64
C ALA A 167 22.91 5.11 -3.13
N GLY A 168 23.24 6.17 -3.87
CA GLY A 168 24.18 7.21 -3.44
C GLY A 168 23.71 7.97 -2.19
N GLU A 169 22.43 8.34 -2.13
CA GLU A 169 21.85 9.04 -0.98
C GLU A 169 21.75 8.11 0.24
N VAL A 170 21.45 6.83 0.01
CA VAL A 170 21.44 5.81 1.08
C VAL A 170 22.84 5.64 1.68
N LYS A 171 23.87 5.54 0.84
CA LYS A 171 25.27 5.43 1.29
C LYS A 171 25.71 6.64 2.09
N LYS A 172 25.39 7.84 1.60
CA LYS A 172 25.68 9.09 2.30
C LYS A 172 25.06 9.12 3.69
N LEU A 173 23.77 8.77 3.80
CA LEU A 173 23.11 8.68 5.11
C LEU A 173 23.75 7.61 6.00
N LYS A 174 24.19 6.46 5.46
CA LYS A 174 24.87 5.42 6.24
C LYS A 174 26.26 5.86 6.71
N GLU A 175 26.96 6.70 5.95
CA GLU A 175 28.23 7.32 6.39
C GLU A 175 28.00 8.31 7.54
N GLU A 176 26.96 9.13 7.45
CA GLU A 176 26.56 10.10 8.49
C GLU A 176 26.00 9.40 9.74
N HIS A 177 25.29 8.28 9.55
CA HIS A 177 24.58 7.51 10.57
C HIS A 177 25.01 6.04 10.53
N SER A 178 26.28 5.78 10.85
CA SER A 178 26.90 4.44 10.76
C SER A 178 26.19 3.32 11.53
N LYS A 179 25.40 3.67 12.55
CA LYS A 179 24.62 2.72 13.37
C LYS A 179 23.20 2.48 12.87
N ALA A 180 22.74 3.24 11.86
CA ALA A 180 21.36 3.16 11.42
C ALA A 180 21.09 1.90 10.62
N ASP A 181 20.05 1.13 10.97
CA ASP A 181 19.60 -0.02 10.16
C ASP A 181 18.92 0.50 8.88
N ILE A 182 19.27 -0.06 7.72
CA ILE A 182 18.69 0.31 6.43
C ILE A 182 17.47 -0.58 6.16
N LEU A 183 16.28 0.01 6.16
CA LEU A 183 15.01 -0.66 5.85
C LEU A 183 14.59 -0.31 4.43
N ALA A 184 14.37 -1.28 3.55
CA ALA A 184 13.99 -1.01 2.15
C ALA A 184 12.74 -1.74 1.69
N HIS A 185 11.91 -1.06 0.91
CA HIS A 185 10.74 -1.68 0.30
C HIS A 185 11.19 -2.40 -0.97
N PRO A 186 10.73 -3.62 -1.29
CA PRO A 186 11.15 -4.35 -2.49
C PRO A 186 10.71 -3.72 -3.82
N GLN A 187 10.07 -2.56 -3.79
CA GLN A 187 9.79 -1.74 -4.98
C GLN A 187 10.96 -0.78 -5.31
N CYS A 188 11.94 -0.68 -4.41
CA CYS A 188 13.18 0.03 -4.66
C CYS A 188 14.01 -0.69 -5.71
N ARG A 189 14.93 0.06 -6.33
CA ARG A 189 15.90 -0.47 -7.29
C ARG A 189 16.82 -1.49 -6.60
N GLY A 190 17.34 -2.44 -7.38
CA GLY A 190 18.25 -3.48 -6.87
C GLY A 190 19.49 -2.91 -6.17
N ASP A 191 20.05 -1.82 -6.69
CA ASP A 191 21.20 -1.10 -6.09
C ASP A 191 20.91 -0.53 -4.68
N VAL A 192 19.64 -0.24 -4.35
CA VAL A 192 19.19 0.14 -3.00
C VAL A 192 18.93 -1.09 -2.15
N LEU A 193 18.33 -2.14 -2.71
CA LEU A 193 18.04 -3.38 -1.98
C LEU A 193 19.32 -4.10 -1.52
N GLU A 194 20.39 -4.04 -2.30
CA GLU A 194 21.71 -4.59 -1.93
C GLU A 194 22.33 -3.91 -0.70
N LEU A 195 21.89 -2.69 -0.36
CA LEU A 195 22.35 -1.96 0.82
C LEU A 195 21.48 -2.21 2.06
N ALA A 196 20.31 -2.86 1.89
CA ALA A 196 19.32 -2.96 2.95
C ALA A 196 19.68 -4.04 3.99
N ASP A 197 19.56 -3.67 5.26
CA ASP A 197 19.66 -4.59 6.40
C ASP A 197 18.35 -5.39 6.57
N PHE A 198 17.21 -4.81 6.16
CA PHE A 198 15.90 -5.47 6.20
C PHE A 198 15.02 -5.04 5.01
N ILE A 199 14.39 -6.01 4.34
CA ILE A 199 13.53 -5.78 3.16
C ILE A 199 12.12 -6.28 3.46
N SER A 200 11.12 -5.40 3.44
CA SER A 200 9.70 -5.76 3.68
C SER A 200 8.71 -4.71 3.16
N ASN A 201 7.41 -4.96 3.29
CA ASN A 201 6.38 -3.92 3.13
C ASN A 201 6.46 -2.89 4.28
N THR A 202 5.67 -1.82 4.21
CA THR A 202 5.63 -0.77 5.25
C THR A 202 5.26 -1.32 6.62
N THR A 203 4.33 -2.27 6.70
CA THR A 203 3.91 -2.89 7.96
C THR A 203 5.06 -3.65 8.60
N GLY A 204 5.73 -4.51 7.83
CA GLY A 204 6.89 -5.26 8.31
C GLY A 204 8.07 -4.34 8.69
N MET A 205 8.25 -3.20 8.04
CA MET A 205 9.23 -2.19 8.48
C MET A 205 8.87 -1.61 9.85
N VAL A 206 7.61 -1.21 10.05
CA VAL A 206 7.13 -0.69 11.34
C VAL A 206 7.27 -1.76 12.42
N ASP A 207 6.93 -3.01 12.12
CA ASP A 207 7.10 -4.15 13.02
C ASP A 207 8.57 -4.42 13.35
N PHE A 208 9.47 -4.31 12.39
CA PHE A 208 10.91 -4.41 12.62
C PHE A 208 11.40 -3.32 13.58
N VAL A 209 11.00 -2.07 13.35
CA VAL A 209 11.35 -0.93 14.24
C VAL A 209 10.85 -1.18 15.67
N ARG A 210 9.62 -1.70 15.82
CA ARG A 210 9.00 -1.99 17.12
C ARG A 210 9.79 -2.99 17.95
N HIS A 211 10.42 -3.98 17.31
CA HIS A 211 11.18 -5.04 17.99
C HIS A 211 12.69 -4.83 17.96
N SER A 212 13.19 -3.86 17.19
CA SER A 212 14.62 -3.55 17.10
C SER A 212 15.11 -2.84 18.37
N ALA A 213 16.27 -3.29 18.87
CA ALA A 213 17.03 -2.58 19.90
C ALA A 213 17.75 -1.33 19.35
N GLY A 214 17.83 -1.17 18.03
CA GLY A 214 18.39 0.00 17.37
C GLY A 214 17.52 1.25 17.54
N SER A 215 18.17 2.41 17.50
CA SER A 215 17.55 3.73 17.67
C SER A 215 17.63 4.62 16.44
N GLU A 216 18.32 4.18 15.38
CA GLU A 216 18.52 4.94 14.14
C GLU A 216 18.14 4.06 12.95
N PHE A 217 17.38 4.60 12.00
CA PHE A 217 16.88 3.84 10.84
C PHE A 217 16.94 4.69 9.57
N ILE A 218 17.52 4.14 8.50
CA ILE A 218 17.43 4.72 7.16
C ILE A 218 16.27 4.03 6.44
N VAL A 219 15.18 4.77 6.21
CA VAL A 219 13.92 4.22 5.73
C VAL A 219 13.76 4.50 4.23
N CYS A 220 13.99 3.48 3.41
CA CYS A 220 13.92 3.52 1.96
C CYS A 220 12.50 3.15 1.47
N THR A 221 11.55 4.05 1.70
CA THR A 221 10.17 3.99 1.19
C THR A 221 9.61 5.40 0.98
N GLU A 222 8.30 5.54 0.77
CA GLU A 222 7.66 6.85 0.64
C GLU A 222 7.71 7.65 1.96
N ILE A 223 7.98 8.96 1.84
CA ILE A 223 8.27 9.87 2.96
C ILE A 223 7.14 10.02 3.98
N GLY A 224 5.88 9.77 3.60
CA GLY A 224 4.73 9.86 4.49
C GLY A 224 4.77 8.87 5.66
N LEU A 225 5.52 7.77 5.54
CA LEU A 225 5.72 6.85 6.66
C LEU A 225 6.42 7.52 7.86
N LYS A 226 7.18 8.59 7.61
CA LYS A 226 7.92 9.33 8.64
C LYS A 226 7.05 9.76 9.81
N HIS A 227 5.89 10.38 9.53
CA HIS A 227 4.99 10.89 10.58
C HIS A 227 4.52 9.77 11.51
N GLY A 228 4.09 8.63 10.94
CA GLY A 228 3.67 7.47 11.72
C GLY A 228 4.80 6.90 12.59
N LEU A 229 6.00 6.78 12.02
CA LEU A 229 7.18 6.29 12.74
C LEU A 229 7.59 7.22 13.89
N GLU A 230 7.69 8.53 13.65
CA GLU A 230 8.08 9.51 14.67
C GLU A 230 7.03 9.62 15.79
N LYS A 231 5.75 9.43 15.46
CA LYS A 231 4.66 9.43 16.43
C LYS A 231 4.63 8.16 17.29
N GLU A 232 4.86 7.00 16.69
CA GLU A 232 4.85 5.72 17.41
C GLU A 232 6.13 5.51 18.23
N PHE A 233 7.28 5.96 17.72
CA PHE A 233 8.61 5.76 18.31
C PHE A 233 9.38 7.08 18.48
N PRO A 234 8.91 8.00 19.35
CA PRO A 234 9.50 9.33 19.51
C PRO A 234 10.95 9.31 20.03
N GLU A 235 11.42 8.19 20.58
CA GLU A 235 12.78 7.97 21.05
C GLU A 235 13.75 7.49 19.95
N LYS A 236 13.23 7.16 18.76
CA LYS A 236 14.01 6.65 17.61
C LYS A 236 14.16 7.74 16.55
N SER A 237 15.24 7.65 15.76
CA SER A 237 15.56 8.59 14.68
C SER A 237 15.38 7.94 13.32
N PHE A 238 14.68 8.64 12.42
CA PHE A 238 14.33 8.14 11.09
C PHE A 238 14.88 9.06 10.00
N TYR A 239 15.69 8.50 9.11
CA TYR A 239 16.33 9.19 8.01
C TYR A 239 15.78 8.69 6.69
N PHE A 240 15.31 9.59 5.82
CA PHE A 240 14.76 9.24 4.52
C PHE A 240 15.73 9.72 3.44
N PRO A 241 16.21 8.85 2.52
CA PRO A 241 17.21 9.23 1.51
C PRO A 241 16.69 10.25 0.47
N SER A 242 15.39 10.47 0.38
CA SER A 242 14.83 11.41 -0.58
C SER A 242 13.46 11.92 -0.14
N GLU A 243 13.34 13.23 0.04
CA GLU A 243 12.03 13.90 0.20
C GLU A 243 11.18 13.82 -1.08
N PHE A 244 11.81 13.52 -2.22
CA PHE A 244 11.12 13.35 -3.52
C PHE A 244 10.54 11.94 -3.72
N ALA A 245 10.83 11.01 -2.81
CA ALA A 245 10.10 9.74 -2.67
C ALA A 245 8.71 10.00 -2.08
N LEU A 246 7.92 10.82 -2.77
CA LEU A 246 6.60 11.27 -2.38
C LEU A 246 5.56 10.83 -3.41
N CYS A 247 4.49 10.19 -2.94
CA CYS A 247 3.38 9.78 -3.79
C CYS A 247 2.31 10.86 -3.85
N ARG A 248 2.32 11.65 -4.93
CA ARG A 248 1.36 12.77 -5.12
C ARG A 248 -0.11 12.32 -5.04
N ASN A 249 -0.42 11.11 -5.49
CA ASN A 249 -1.79 10.59 -5.47
C ASN A 249 -2.25 10.16 -4.07
N HIS A 250 -1.34 9.76 -3.17
CA HIS A 250 -1.72 9.65 -1.76
C HIS A 250 -1.96 11.05 -1.17
N LYS A 251 -1.07 12.00 -1.44
CA LYS A 251 -1.15 13.37 -0.89
C LYS A 251 -2.27 14.23 -1.48
N SER A 252 -2.99 13.78 -2.50
CA SER A 252 -4.08 14.52 -3.13
C SER A 252 -5.43 14.37 -2.42
N ILE A 253 -5.51 13.55 -1.36
CA ILE A 253 -6.70 13.41 -0.52
C ILE A 253 -6.51 14.30 0.70
N ASP A 254 -7.45 15.22 0.95
CA ASP A 254 -7.45 16.07 2.13
C ASP A 254 -8.70 15.87 3.02
N LEU A 255 -8.75 16.60 4.14
CA LEU A 255 -9.89 16.55 5.05
C LEU A 255 -11.19 17.10 4.42
N GLY A 256 -11.08 18.02 3.47
CA GLY A 256 -12.20 18.55 2.69
C GLY A 256 -12.86 17.46 1.85
N ASP A 257 -12.05 16.67 1.16
CA ASP A 257 -12.50 15.53 0.37
C ASP A 257 -13.18 14.48 1.25
N ILE A 258 -12.54 14.13 2.38
CA ILE A 258 -13.09 13.18 3.37
C ILE A 258 -14.44 13.69 3.90
N TYR A 259 -14.54 14.97 4.25
CA TYR A 259 -15.77 15.59 4.70
C TYR A 259 -16.88 15.55 3.64
N LEU A 260 -16.58 15.96 2.41
CA LEU A 260 -17.56 16.00 1.32
C LEU A 260 -18.06 14.60 0.97
N SER A 261 -17.15 13.63 0.84
CA SER A 261 -17.51 12.24 0.53
C SER A 261 -18.45 11.64 1.60
N MET A 262 -18.19 11.86 2.90
CA MET A 262 -19.12 11.41 3.95
C MET A 262 -20.42 12.20 4.03
N LYS A 263 -20.38 13.50 3.75
CA LYS A 263 -21.55 14.38 3.81
C LYS A 263 -22.56 13.95 2.75
N ASP A 264 -22.07 13.84 1.52
CA ASP A 264 -22.87 13.63 0.32
C ASP A 264 -23.08 12.14 0.03
N MET A 265 -22.29 11.25 0.66
CA MET A 265 -22.33 9.80 0.47
C MET A 265 -22.07 9.39 -0.99
N GLU A 266 -21.20 10.16 -1.66
CA GLU A 266 -20.80 10.00 -3.06
C GLU A 266 -19.39 9.42 -3.19
N LYS A 267 -19.03 9.03 -4.42
CA LYS A 267 -17.78 8.32 -4.76
C LYS A 267 -17.72 6.94 -4.11
N LYS A 268 -18.85 6.23 -4.20
CA LYS A 268 -18.98 4.85 -3.76
C LYS A 268 -18.17 3.96 -4.68
N VAL A 269 -17.37 3.09 -4.08
CA VAL A 269 -16.65 2.06 -4.79
C VAL A 269 -17.62 0.91 -5.05
N GLU A 270 -17.87 0.64 -6.32
CA GLU A 270 -18.70 -0.46 -6.79
C GLU A 270 -17.87 -1.33 -7.74
N ILE A 271 -17.98 -2.65 -7.60
CA ILE A 271 -17.29 -3.63 -8.41
C ILE A 271 -18.35 -4.58 -8.95
N PRO A 272 -18.41 -4.85 -10.27
CA PRO A 272 -19.32 -5.84 -10.83
C PRO A 272 -19.16 -7.21 -10.14
N GLU A 273 -20.26 -7.87 -9.79
CA GLU A 273 -20.21 -9.07 -8.93
C GLU A 273 -19.42 -10.23 -9.58
N ASP A 274 -19.50 -10.37 -10.90
CA ASP A 274 -18.75 -11.38 -11.65
C ASP A 274 -17.23 -11.16 -11.62
N ILE A 275 -16.80 -9.89 -11.53
CA ILE A 275 -15.40 -9.50 -11.34
C ILE A 275 -15.01 -9.68 -9.87
N ALA A 276 -15.85 -9.21 -8.94
CA ALA A 276 -15.60 -9.28 -7.51
C ALA A 276 -15.43 -10.72 -7.03
N GLU A 277 -16.24 -11.65 -7.51
CA GLU A 277 -16.14 -13.06 -7.15
C GLU A 277 -14.82 -13.69 -7.62
N LYS A 278 -14.42 -13.46 -8.88
CA LYS A 278 -13.12 -13.94 -9.40
C LYS A 278 -11.94 -13.30 -8.69
N ALA A 279 -12.00 -12.01 -8.41
CA ALA A 279 -10.95 -11.31 -7.65
C ALA A 279 -10.83 -11.88 -6.24
N ARG A 280 -11.95 -12.15 -5.54
CA ARG A 280 -11.95 -12.82 -4.22
C ARG A 280 -11.39 -14.24 -4.30
N GLN A 281 -11.71 -15.02 -5.33
CA GLN A 281 -11.12 -16.34 -5.53
C GLN A 281 -9.59 -16.27 -5.66
N ALA A 282 -9.08 -15.30 -6.43
CA ALA A 282 -7.64 -15.09 -6.57
C ALA A 282 -6.99 -14.63 -5.25
N LEU A 283 -7.64 -13.74 -4.49
CA LEU A 283 -7.18 -13.32 -3.15
C LEU A 283 -7.15 -14.49 -2.16
N HIS A 284 -8.16 -15.36 -2.18
CA HIS A 284 -8.20 -16.57 -1.36
C HIS A 284 -7.08 -17.55 -1.75
N ALA A 285 -6.88 -17.78 -3.05
CA ALA A 285 -5.78 -18.60 -3.55
C ALA A 285 -4.39 -18.03 -3.15
N GLY A 286 -4.28 -16.71 -2.96
CA GLY A 286 -3.07 -16.06 -2.49
C GLY A 286 -2.95 -15.93 -0.96
N GLY A 287 -3.93 -16.43 -0.20
CA GLY A 287 -3.90 -16.47 1.26
C GLY A 287 -4.21 -15.14 1.95
N ILE A 288 -4.98 -14.25 1.32
CA ILE A 288 -5.41 -12.97 1.91
C ILE A 288 -6.75 -13.10 2.66
N ILE A 289 -7.68 -13.87 2.11
CA ILE A 289 -9.02 -14.15 2.67
C ILE A 289 -9.32 -15.65 2.69
#